data_AF-A0A7J6V1H8-F1
#
_entry.id   AF-A0A7J6V1H8-F1
#
_cell.length_a   1.000
_cell.length_b   1.000
_cell.length_c   1.000
_cell.angle_alpha   90.00
_cell.angle_beta   90.00
_cell.angle_gamma   90.00
#
_symmetry.space_group_name_H-M   'P 1'
#
loop_
_entity.id
_entity.type
_entity.pdbx_description
1 polymer ?
#
loop_
_entity_poly.entity_id
_entity_poly.type
_entity_poly.pdbx_seq_one_letter_code
_entity_poly.pdbx_strand_id
1 'polypeptide(L)'
;MHVIISSIRALFSAPFYGLIHRDFHQLVATMPLTDKILFLTMHSVDKFGKWHRSPVFLGLIYLAIRRTLQQKYNLINVGPSPVGVRFNPADYPYRTSDGKFNDPFNEVAGSQGSFFGRNIQPVDQRAKLMKPDPMVVAAKLLARTDFKDTGKQFNMIAASWIQFMIHDWIDHLEDTQQIELIAPSEVASQCPLKSFKFYKTREIPTGFYNIKSGHLNIRTPWW
;
A
#
# COMPACT_ATOMS: atom_id res chain seq x y z
N MET A 1 30.36 -23.01 -18.84
CA MET A 1 29.51 -23.29 -17.65
C MET A 1 28.35 -22.31 -17.49
N HIS A 2 28.55 -20.99 -17.66
CA HIS A 2 27.50 -19.98 -17.52
C HIS A 2 26.30 -20.13 -18.49
N VAL A 3 26.58 -20.46 -19.76
CA VAL A 3 25.56 -20.63 -20.82
C VAL A 3 24.71 -21.91 -20.61
N ILE A 4 25.31 -22.95 -20.03
CA ILE A 4 24.61 -24.21 -19.75
C ILE A 4 23.65 -24.01 -18.56
N ILE A 5 24.06 -23.27 -17.54
CA ILE A 5 23.22 -22.95 -16.37
C ILE A 5 22.05 -22.02 -16.74
N SER A 6 22.24 -21.08 -17.69
CA SER A 6 21.14 -20.23 -18.18
C SER A 6 20.12 -21.02 -19.01
N SER A 7 20.57 -21.95 -19.86
CA SER A 7 19.67 -22.77 -20.69
C SER A 7 18.88 -23.79 -19.86
N ILE A 8 19.47 -24.36 -18.81
CA ILE A 8 18.76 -25.26 -17.88
C ILE A 8 17.68 -24.48 -17.10
N ARG A 9 17.99 -23.26 -16.62
CA ARG A 9 16.99 -22.40 -15.95
C ARG A 9 15.82 -21.99 -16.85
N ALA A 10 16.05 -21.84 -18.16
CA ALA A 10 15.02 -21.52 -19.14
C ALA A 10 14.15 -22.74 -19.50
N LEU A 11 14.75 -23.93 -19.60
CA LEU A 11 14.02 -25.17 -19.90
C LEU A 11 13.10 -25.59 -18.75
N PHE A 12 13.54 -25.41 -17.50
CA PHE A 12 12.73 -25.67 -16.32
C PHE A 12 11.68 -24.59 -16.04
N SER A 13 11.69 -23.41 -16.67
CA SER A 13 10.70 -22.36 -16.43
C SER A 13 9.57 -22.32 -17.45
N ALA A 14 9.78 -22.82 -18.67
CA ALA A 14 8.81 -22.80 -19.77
C ALA A 14 7.43 -23.43 -19.47
N PRO A 15 7.32 -24.62 -18.82
CA PRO A 15 6.00 -25.19 -18.51
C PRO A 15 5.26 -24.43 -17.38
N PHE A 16 5.98 -23.72 -16.52
CA PHE A 16 5.37 -22.97 -15.42
C PHE A 16 4.69 -21.67 -15.89
N TYR A 17 5.12 -21.08 -17.01
CA TYR A 17 4.50 -19.86 -17.55
C TYR A 17 3.06 -20.06 -18.01
N GLY A 18 2.67 -21.28 -18.43
CA GLY A 18 1.27 -21.60 -18.77
C GLY A 18 0.34 -21.61 -17.55
N LEU A 19 0.90 -21.87 -16.36
CA LEU A 19 0.15 -21.91 -15.10
C LEU A 19 0.09 -20.57 -14.38
N ILE A 20 0.82 -19.56 -14.86
CA ILE A 20 0.89 -18.23 -14.24
C ILE A 20 0.17 -17.21 -15.13
N HIS A 21 -0.66 -16.36 -14.52
CA HIS A 21 -1.25 -15.22 -15.22
C HIS A 21 -0.17 -14.31 -15.85
N ARG A 22 -0.37 -13.87 -17.10
CA ARG A 22 0.65 -13.16 -17.89
C ARG A 22 1.26 -11.96 -17.17
N ASP A 23 0.44 -11.21 -16.45
CA ASP A 23 0.88 -10.00 -15.72
C ASP A 23 1.90 -10.29 -14.60
N PHE A 24 2.01 -11.53 -14.12
CA PHE A 24 2.99 -11.91 -13.11
C PHE A 24 4.30 -12.45 -13.69
N HIS A 25 4.39 -12.65 -15.01
CA HIS A 25 5.56 -13.29 -15.64
C HIS A 25 6.86 -12.55 -15.33
N GLN A 26 6.84 -11.22 -15.41
CA GLN A 26 8.03 -10.39 -15.12
C GLN A 26 8.47 -10.52 -13.67
N LEU A 27 7.55 -10.44 -12.71
CA LEU A 27 7.86 -10.55 -11.29
C LEU A 27 8.35 -11.96 -10.95
N VAL A 28 7.64 -13.01 -11.40
CA VAL A 28 8.01 -14.39 -11.08
C VAL A 28 9.36 -14.75 -11.70
N ALA A 29 9.71 -14.20 -12.87
CA ALA A 29 11.01 -14.44 -13.49
C ALA A 29 12.20 -14.09 -12.58
N THR A 30 12.09 -12.99 -11.82
CA THR A 30 13.16 -12.49 -10.94
C THR A 30 13.22 -13.21 -9.58
N MET A 31 12.20 -13.97 -9.22
CA MET A 31 12.14 -14.69 -7.94
C MET A 31 13.15 -15.86 -7.88
N PRO A 32 13.72 -16.15 -6.69
CA PRO A 32 14.44 -17.39 -6.45
C PRO A 32 13.50 -18.60 -6.54
N LEU A 33 14.07 -19.79 -6.72
CA LEU A 33 13.29 -21.02 -6.91
C LEU A 33 12.29 -21.30 -5.77
N THR A 34 12.70 -21.05 -4.53
CA THR A 34 11.84 -21.22 -3.35
C THR A 34 10.60 -20.34 -3.43
N ASP A 35 10.78 -19.05 -3.73
CA ASP A 35 9.66 -18.11 -3.83
C ASP A 35 8.79 -18.38 -5.07
N LYS A 36 9.37 -18.89 -6.16
CA LYS A 36 8.59 -19.38 -7.31
C LYS A 36 7.65 -20.52 -6.92
N ILE A 37 8.12 -21.50 -6.15
CA ILE A 37 7.29 -22.63 -5.68
C ILE A 37 6.19 -22.12 -4.75
N LEU A 38 6.52 -21.22 -3.82
CA LEU A 38 5.54 -20.58 -2.94
C LEU A 38 4.48 -19.81 -3.73
N PHE A 39 4.90 -18.99 -4.70
CA PHE A 39 4.01 -18.24 -5.57
C PHE A 39 3.11 -19.15 -6.38
N LEU A 40 3.65 -20.20 -7.01
CA LEU A 40 2.87 -21.17 -7.79
C LEU A 40 1.83 -21.89 -6.94
N THR A 41 2.19 -22.26 -5.71
CA THR A 41 1.29 -22.90 -4.75
C THR A 41 0.14 -21.96 -4.41
N MET A 42 0.45 -20.73 -3.97
CA MET A 42 -0.55 -19.70 -3.66
C MET A 42 -1.43 -19.37 -4.89
N HIS A 43 -0.82 -19.15 -6.06
CA HIS A 43 -1.52 -18.78 -7.28
C HIS A 43 -2.44 -19.89 -7.79
N SER A 44 -2.06 -21.16 -7.61
CA SER A 44 -2.92 -22.30 -7.94
C SER A 44 -4.18 -22.28 -7.07
N VAL A 45 -4.03 -22.05 -5.76
CA VAL A 45 -5.17 -21.89 -4.84
C VAL A 45 -6.02 -20.67 -5.21
N ASP A 46 -5.40 -19.56 -5.62
CA ASP A 46 -6.09 -18.34 -6.07
C ASP A 46 -6.96 -18.60 -7.32
N LYS A 47 -6.46 -19.39 -8.29
CA LYS A 47 -7.23 -19.77 -9.47
C LYS A 47 -8.49 -20.56 -9.14
N PHE A 48 -8.47 -21.36 -8.07
CA PHE A 48 -9.67 -22.04 -7.59
C PHE A 48 -10.62 -21.12 -6.81
N GLY A 49 -10.15 -19.95 -6.35
CA GLY A 49 -10.97 -18.94 -5.68
C GLY A 49 -11.55 -19.36 -4.32
N LYS A 50 -10.94 -20.37 -3.67
CA LYS A 50 -11.52 -21.03 -2.49
C LYS A 50 -10.61 -21.08 -1.26
N TRP A 51 -9.54 -20.28 -1.21
CA TRP A 51 -8.60 -20.30 -0.07
C TRP A 51 -9.30 -20.10 1.29
N HIS A 52 -10.30 -19.22 1.34
CA HIS A 52 -11.09 -18.90 2.54
C HIS A 52 -12.19 -19.93 2.86
N ARG A 53 -12.38 -20.95 2.01
CA ARG A 53 -13.31 -22.08 2.22
C ARG A 53 -12.59 -23.38 2.57
N SER A 54 -11.26 -23.37 2.62
CA SER A 54 -10.45 -24.52 3.03
C SER A 54 -10.51 -24.73 4.55
N PRO A 55 -10.22 -25.95 5.05
CA PRO A 55 -9.95 -26.18 6.46
C PRO A 55 -8.96 -25.14 7.02
N VAL A 56 -9.19 -24.71 8.28
CA VAL A 56 -8.49 -23.58 8.90
C VAL A 56 -6.97 -23.67 8.75
N PHE A 57 -6.37 -24.82 9.03
CA PHE A 57 -4.92 -25.00 8.94
C PHE A 57 -4.37 -24.78 7.51
N LEU A 58 -5.09 -25.20 6.47
CA LEU A 58 -4.72 -24.94 5.08
C LEU A 58 -4.87 -23.46 4.72
N GLY A 59 -5.93 -22.81 5.22
CA GLY A 59 -6.11 -21.37 5.09
C GLY A 59 -4.96 -20.58 5.73
N LEU A 60 -4.52 -20.99 6.93
CA LEU A 60 -3.39 -20.37 7.62
C LEU A 60 -2.07 -20.57 6.87
N ILE A 61 -1.81 -21.76 6.32
CA ILE A 61 -0.63 -22.01 5.48
C ILE A 61 -0.66 -21.09 4.25
N TYR A 62 -1.80 -20.99 3.56
CA TYR A 62 -1.97 -20.08 2.42
C TYR A 62 -1.68 -18.63 2.81
N LEU A 63 -2.23 -18.15 3.93
CA LEU A 63 -2.00 -16.78 4.42
C LEU A 63 -0.54 -16.53 4.80
N ALA A 64 0.12 -17.51 5.43
CA ALA A 64 1.53 -17.43 5.76
C ALA A 64 2.39 -17.28 4.50
N ILE A 65 2.15 -18.10 3.48
CA ILE A 65 2.83 -18.03 2.18
C ILE A 65 2.62 -16.66 1.54
N ARG A 66 1.36 -16.21 1.42
CA ARG A 66 1.01 -14.91 0.83
C ARG A 66 1.70 -13.76 1.57
N ARG A 67 1.67 -13.78 2.90
CA ARG A 67 2.32 -12.74 3.73
C ARG A 67 3.83 -12.72 3.56
N THR A 68 4.50 -13.88 3.50
CA THR A 68 5.95 -13.95 3.25
C THR A 68 6.33 -13.36 1.90
N LEU A 69 5.56 -13.65 0.84
CA LEU A 69 5.79 -13.06 -0.47
C LEU A 69 5.57 -11.53 -0.43
N GLN A 70 4.51 -11.06 0.22
CA GLN A 70 4.25 -9.62 0.36
C GLN A 70 5.37 -8.91 1.14
N GLN A 71 5.88 -9.49 2.22
CA GLN A 71 7.00 -8.91 2.97
C GLN A 71 8.27 -8.78 2.11
N LYS A 72 8.55 -9.74 1.25
CA LYS A 72 9.73 -9.73 0.38
C LYS A 72 9.61 -8.78 -0.82
N TYR A 73 8.42 -8.68 -1.41
CA TYR A 73 8.22 -8.02 -2.71
C TYR A 73 7.38 -6.74 -2.65
N ASN A 74 6.74 -6.46 -1.52
CA ASN A 74 5.81 -5.34 -1.34
C ASN A 74 6.13 -4.47 -0.11
N LEU A 75 7.38 -4.43 0.35
CA LEU A 75 7.86 -3.43 1.29
C LEU A 75 8.90 -2.55 0.58
N ILE A 76 8.46 -1.38 0.13
CA ILE A 76 9.27 -0.46 -0.67
C ILE A 76 9.54 0.79 0.16
N ASN A 77 10.82 1.03 0.45
CA ASN A 77 11.26 2.22 1.15
C ASN A 77 11.09 3.48 0.30
N VAL A 78 10.78 4.61 0.94
CA VAL A 78 10.64 5.92 0.30
C VAL A 78 11.46 6.94 1.08
N GLY A 79 12.26 7.73 0.37
CA GLY A 79 13.19 8.66 1.01
C GLY A 79 14.49 8.00 1.47
N PRO A 80 15.44 8.79 1.97
CA PRO A 80 16.69 8.26 2.50
C PRO A 80 16.36 7.45 3.75
N SER A 81 16.93 6.25 3.87
CA SER A 81 17.03 5.59 5.17
C SER A 81 17.99 6.44 6.01
N PRO A 82 17.50 7.18 7.02
CA PRO A 82 18.36 7.98 7.86
C PRO A 82 19.31 7.03 8.57
N VAL A 83 20.61 7.21 8.34
CA VAL A 83 21.64 6.57 9.14
C VAL A 83 21.66 7.37 10.45
N GLY A 84 20.77 7.01 11.37
CA GLY A 84 20.71 7.65 12.68
C GLY A 84 22.06 7.59 13.38
N VAL A 85 22.34 8.56 14.24
CA VAL A 85 23.44 8.40 15.20
C VAL A 85 23.09 7.16 16.03
N ARG A 86 24.02 6.21 16.16
CA ARG A 86 23.76 5.03 16.99
C ARG A 86 23.38 5.52 18.39
N PHE A 87 22.21 5.10 18.85
CA PHE A 87 21.74 5.35 20.20
C PHE A 87 21.63 4.02 20.94
N ASN A 88 21.60 4.07 22.27
CA ASN A 88 21.34 2.89 23.09
C ASN A 88 19.84 2.81 23.37
N PRO A 89 19.13 1.76 22.93
CA PRO A 89 17.69 1.61 23.19
C PRO A 89 17.35 1.60 24.69
N ALA A 90 18.30 1.22 25.55
CA ALA A 90 18.11 1.25 27.00
C ALA A 90 17.91 2.67 27.57
N ASP A 91 18.32 3.72 26.84
CA ASP A 91 18.11 5.11 27.23
C ASP A 91 16.65 5.56 26.98
N TYR A 92 15.90 4.81 26.16
CA TYR A 92 14.51 5.09 25.77
C TYR A 92 13.58 3.89 26.04
N PRO A 93 13.41 3.43 27.30
CA PRO A 93 12.56 2.29 27.63
C PRO A 93 11.06 2.63 27.64
N TYR A 94 10.65 3.63 26.85
CA TYR A 94 9.28 4.16 26.79
C TYR A 94 8.99 4.69 25.38
N ARG A 95 7.71 4.89 25.07
CA ARG A 95 7.29 5.52 23.81
C ARG A 95 7.51 7.03 23.91
N THR A 96 8.36 7.55 23.05
CA THR A 96 8.60 8.99 22.92
C THR A 96 7.39 9.69 22.31
N SER A 97 7.22 10.98 22.61
CA SER A 97 6.05 11.76 22.16
C SER A 97 6.00 11.98 20.64
N ASP A 98 7.14 11.94 19.97
CA ASP A 98 7.28 12.11 18.52
C ASP A 98 7.56 10.79 17.78
N GLY A 99 7.62 9.66 18.50
CA GLY A 99 7.84 8.32 17.94
C GLY A 99 9.29 7.99 17.57
N LYS A 100 10.26 8.84 17.91
CA LYS A 100 11.70 8.55 17.70
C LYS A 100 12.25 7.51 18.67
N PHE A 101 13.44 7.00 18.35
CA PHE A 101 14.23 6.08 19.17
C PHE A 101 13.57 4.70 19.39
N ASN A 102 12.66 4.31 18.50
CA ASN A 102 12.01 3.00 18.55
C ASN A 102 12.85 1.92 17.85
N ASP A 103 13.20 2.11 16.57
CA ASP A 103 14.09 1.21 15.85
C ASP A 103 15.55 1.42 16.31
N PRO A 104 16.22 0.42 16.90
CA PRO A 104 17.60 0.53 17.39
C PRO A 104 18.63 0.95 16.34
N PHE A 105 18.30 0.79 15.06
CA PHE A 105 19.19 1.08 13.94
C PHE A 105 18.76 2.32 13.14
N ASN A 106 17.63 2.91 13.48
CA ASN A 106 17.09 4.09 12.81
C ASN A 106 16.28 4.96 13.78
N GLU A 107 16.93 5.99 14.32
CA GLU A 107 16.36 6.95 15.28
C GLU A 107 14.99 7.51 14.86
N VAL A 108 14.78 7.80 13.57
CA VAL A 108 13.57 8.49 13.09
C VAL A 108 12.60 7.57 12.36
N ALA A 109 12.84 6.25 12.36
CA ALA A 109 11.87 5.29 11.82
C ALA A 109 10.55 5.42 12.59
N GLY A 110 9.48 5.67 11.86
CA GLY A 110 8.13 5.80 12.42
C GLY A 110 7.92 7.01 13.34
N SER A 111 8.81 8.00 13.31
CA SER A 111 8.55 9.28 13.97
C SER A 111 7.55 10.12 13.17
N GLN A 112 7.00 11.15 13.81
CA GLN A 112 6.25 12.20 13.13
C GLN A 112 7.10 12.84 12.03
N GLY A 113 6.48 13.14 10.88
CA GLY A 113 7.14 13.74 9.72
C GLY A 113 8.00 12.77 8.91
N SER A 114 7.94 11.46 9.18
CA SER A 114 8.61 10.45 8.36
C SER A 114 7.87 10.21 7.04
N PHE A 115 8.58 9.71 6.03
CA PHE A 115 7.98 9.38 4.73
C PHE A 115 7.01 8.20 4.83
N PHE A 116 5.89 8.27 4.10
CA PHE A 116 5.08 7.09 3.82
C PHE A 116 5.85 6.11 2.92
N GLY A 117 6.01 4.87 3.38
CA GLY A 117 6.46 3.75 2.56
C GLY A 117 5.43 3.38 1.47
N ARG A 118 5.79 2.43 0.60
CA ARG A 118 4.88 1.91 -0.44
C ARG A 118 4.85 0.40 -0.47
N ASN A 119 3.72 -0.16 -0.89
CA ASN A 119 3.60 -1.59 -1.18
C ASN A 119 3.65 -1.92 -2.68
N ILE A 120 3.44 -0.91 -3.52
CA ILE A 120 3.42 -1.02 -4.98
C ILE A 120 4.21 0.18 -5.55
N GLN A 121 4.90 -0.03 -6.66
CA GLN A 121 5.61 1.05 -7.35
C GLN A 121 4.64 2.18 -7.75
N PRO A 122 5.04 3.45 -7.60
CA PRO A 122 4.16 4.57 -7.96
C PRO A 122 3.87 4.58 -9.46
N VAL A 123 2.62 4.82 -9.81
CA VAL A 123 2.18 5.06 -11.19
C VAL A 123 1.84 6.54 -11.31
N ASP A 124 2.55 7.26 -12.18
CA ASP A 124 2.27 8.69 -12.40
C ASP A 124 0.91 8.86 -13.08
N GLN A 125 0.01 9.58 -12.40
CA GLN A 125 -1.34 9.88 -12.85
C GLN A 125 -1.60 11.39 -12.99
N ARG A 126 -0.57 12.25 -12.97
CA ARG A 126 -0.74 13.71 -13.03
C ARG A 126 -1.54 14.17 -14.24
N ALA A 127 -1.36 13.52 -15.39
CA ALA A 127 -2.11 13.82 -16.62
C ALA A 127 -3.56 13.28 -16.63
N LYS A 128 -3.95 12.51 -15.61
CA LYS A 128 -5.22 11.77 -15.53
C LYS A 128 -5.99 12.03 -14.24
N LEU A 129 -5.58 13.01 -13.41
CA LEU A 129 -6.26 13.33 -12.15
C LEU A 129 -7.77 13.60 -12.32
N MET A 130 -8.16 14.13 -13.49
CA MET A 130 -9.55 14.46 -13.84
C MET A 130 -10.19 13.46 -14.81
N LYS A 131 -9.63 12.25 -14.99
CA LYS A 131 -10.06 11.29 -16.01
C LYS A 131 -10.29 9.88 -15.41
N PRO A 132 -11.55 9.46 -15.17
CA PRO A 132 -12.80 10.24 -15.30
C PRO A 132 -12.88 11.38 -14.28
N ASP A 133 -13.82 12.30 -14.48
CA ASP A 133 -14.03 13.42 -13.56
C ASP A 133 -14.39 12.90 -12.14
N PRO A 134 -13.69 13.33 -11.07
CA PRO A 134 -13.93 12.85 -9.72
C PRO A 134 -15.35 13.12 -9.21
N MET A 135 -15.98 14.22 -9.62
CA MET A 135 -17.35 14.56 -9.20
C MET A 135 -18.38 13.69 -9.92
N VAL A 136 -18.10 13.27 -11.16
CA VAL A 136 -18.91 12.25 -11.85
C VAL A 136 -18.81 10.90 -11.14
N VAL A 137 -17.60 10.48 -10.74
CA VAL A 137 -17.42 9.25 -9.95
C VAL A 137 -18.17 9.32 -8.63
N ALA A 138 -18.03 10.43 -7.89
CA ALA A 138 -18.71 10.63 -6.62
C ALA A 138 -20.24 10.58 -6.77
N ALA A 139 -20.80 11.32 -7.72
CA ALA A 139 -22.25 11.39 -7.94
C ALA A 139 -22.83 10.04 -8.41
N LYS A 140 -22.17 9.36 -9.35
CA LYS A 140 -22.73 8.16 -9.99
C LYS A 140 -22.42 6.85 -9.26
N LEU A 141 -21.33 6.77 -8.51
CA LEU A 141 -20.85 5.50 -7.94
C LEU A 141 -20.71 5.49 -6.41
N LEU A 142 -20.61 6.65 -5.75
CA LEU A 142 -20.36 6.72 -4.30
C LEU A 142 -21.51 7.30 -3.50
N ALA A 143 -22.33 8.16 -4.13
CA ALA A 143 -23.49 8.75 -3.48
C ALA A 143 -24.41 7.63 -2.94
N ARG A 144 -24.67 7.67 -1.63
CA ARG A 144 -25.53 6.69 -0.99
C ARG A 144 -26.96 6.83 -1.53
N THR A 145 -27.47 5.79 -2.16
CA THR A 145 -28.87 5.69 -2.60
C THR A 145 -29.68 5.01 -1.51
N ASP A 146 -29.54 3.69 -1.40
CA ASP A 146 -30.10 2.90 -0.30
C ASP A 146 -29.02 2.62 0.73
N PHE A 147 -29.35 2.85 2.01
CA PHE A 147 -28.45 2.46 3.08
C PHE A 147 -28.28 0.93 3.11
N LYS A 148 -27.02 0.48 3.10
CA LYS A 148 -26.63 -0.92 3.28
C LYS A 148 -25.87 -1.04 4.59
N ASP A 149 -26.38 -1.82 5.52
CA ASP A 149 -25.73 -2.10 6.80
C ASP A 149 -24.92 -3.41 6.76
N THR A 150 -24.32 -3.74 7.90
CA THR A 150 -23.52 -4.95 8.14
C THR A 150 -24.30 -5.99 8.96
N GLY A 151 -25.63 -5.86 9.05
CA GLY A 151 -26.48 -6.65 9.92
C GLY A 151 -26.02 -6.59 11.38
N LYS A 152 -25.77 -7.78 11.97
CA LYS A 152 -25.29 -7.92 13.36
C LYS A 152 -23.76 -8.02 13.46
N GLN A 153 -23.04 -7.98 12.34
CA GLN A 153 -21.62 -8.30 12.30
C GLN A 153 -20.74 -7.14 12.78
N PHE A 154 -21.10 -5.88 12.51
CA PHE A 154 -20.22 -4.74 12.73
C PHE A 154 -20.98 -3.48 13.14
N ASN A 155 -20.94 -3.14 14.43
CA ASN A 155 -21.71 -2.02 14.99
C ASN A 155 -21.00 -0.66 14.86
N MET A 156 -21.66 0.42 15.31
CA MET A 156 -21.11 1.77 15.24
C MET A 156 -19.89 2.00 16.15
N ILE A 157 -19.75 1.26 17.25
CA ILE A 157 -18.54 1.32 18.09
C ILE A 157 -17.33 0.83 17.28
N ALA A 158 -17.50 -0.25 16.51
CA ALA A 158 -16.45 -0.76 15.65
C ALA A 158 -16.10 0.23 14.51
N ALA A 159 -17.10 0.94 13.97
CA ALA A 159 -16.87 2.02 13.00
C ALA A 159 -16.11 3.22 13.61
N SER A 160 -16.47 3.63 14.82
CA SER A 160 -15.76 4.68 15.56
C SER A 160 -14.33 4.25 15.91
N TRP A 161 -14.16 2.99 16.31
CA TRP A 161 -12.85 2.44 16.65
C TRP A 161 -11.87 2.49 15.49
N ILE A 162 -12.29 2.10 14.27
CA ILE A 162 -11.37 2.14 13.13
C ILE A 162 -10.96 3.58 12.78
N GLN A 163 -11.85 4.57 12.91
CA GLN A 163 -11.46 5.97 12.75
C GLN A 163 -10.52 6.43 13.87
N PHE A 164 -10.75 6.00 15.11
CA PHE A 164 -9.85 6.25 16.24
C PHE A 164 -8.44 5.68 15.99
N MET A 165 -8.33 4.50 15.36
CA MET A 165 -7.03 3.97 14.92
C MET A 165 -6.40 4.81 13.81
N ILE A 166 -7.17 5.33 12.85
CA ILE A 166 -6.63 6.25 11.83
C ILE A 166 -6.08 7.53 12.48
N HIS A 167 -6.73 8.01 13.54
CA HIS A 167 -6.27 9.15 14.34
C HIS A 167 -4.94 8.90 15.06
N ASP A 168 -4.59 7.64 15.31
CA ASP A 168 -3.28 7.21 15.80
C ASP A 168 -2.28 7.15 14.64
N TRP A 169 -2.63 6.43 13.56
CA TRP A 169 -1.62 5.98 12.60
C TRP A 169 -1.22 6.99 11.53
N ILE A 170 -2.17 7.64 10.85
CA ILE A 170 -1.88 8.26 9.54
C ILE A 170 -2.63 9.55 9.27
N ASP A 171 -1.91 10.55 8.78
CA ASP A 171 -2.45 11.77 8.17
C ASP A 171 -1.41 12.40 7.24
N HIS A 172 -1.82 12.92 6.08
CA HIS A 172 -0.89 13.43 5.08
C HIS A 172 -0.56 14.90 5.32
N LEU A 173 0.72 15.27 5.18
CA LEU A 173 1.11 16.68 5.16
C LEU A 173 0.52 17.39 3.93
N GLU A 174 -0.25 18.44 4.18
CA GLU A 174 -0.78 19.34 3.16
C GLU A 174 0.25 20.40 2.75
N ASP A 175 0.15 20.85 1.51
CA ASP A 175 0.84 22.01 0.97
C ASP A 175 -0.01 23.28 1.20
N THR A 176 0.56 24.45 0.96
CA THR A 176 -0.20 25.72 1.05
C THR A 176 -0.98 26.05 -0.22
N GLN A 177 -0.66 25.37 -1.34
CA GLN A 177 -1.36 25.54 -2.60
C GLN A 177 -2.77 24.94 -2.55
N GLN A 178 -3.77 25.76 -2.84
CA GLN A 178 -5.14 25.29 -3.02
C GLN A 178 -5.41 24.83 -4.45
N ILE A 179 -6.21 23.78 -4.57
CA ILE A 179 -6.77 23.24 -5.82
C ILE A 179 -8.28 23.34 -5.72
N GLU A 180 -8.95 23.57 -6.85
CA GLU A 180 -10.41 23.62 -6.94
C GLU A 180 -10.92 22.49 -7.84
N LEU A 181 -11.97 21.81 -7.39
CA LEU A 181 -12.76 20.91 -8.21
C LEU A 181 -14.13 21.54 -8.47
N ILE A 182 -14.57 21.48 -9.72
CA ILE A 182 -15.83 22.06 -10.20
C ILE A 182 -16.66 20.94 -10.81
N ALA A 183 -17.93 20.84 -10.42
CA ALA A 183 -18.83 19.82 -10.90
C ALA A 183 -19.13 20.06 -12.39
N PRO A 184 -18.89 19.08 -13.27
CA PRO A 184 -19.29 19.22 -14.66
C PRO A 184 -20.82 19.29 -14.76
N SER A 185 -21.32 20.01 -15.76
CA SER A 185 -22.76 20.28 -15.94
C SER A 185 -23.62 19.02 -15.93
N GLU A 186 -23.09 17.89 -16.39
CA GLU A 186 -23.77 16.59 -16.41
C GLU A 186 -24.23 16.11 -15.02
N VAL A 187 -23.43 16.34 -13.97
CA VAL A 187 -23.75 15.90 -12.59
C VAL A 187 -23.91 17.05 -11.61
N ALA A 188 -23.71 18.30 -12.06
CA ALA A 188 -23.75 19.48 -11.20
C ALA A 188 -25.04 19.57 -10.40
N SER A 189 -26.22 19.23 -10.97
CA SER A 189 -27.50 19.23 -10.24
C SER A 189 -27.56 18.24 -9.08
N GLN A 190 -26.80 17.15 -9.15
CA GLN A 190 -26.74 16.07 -8.15
C GLN A 190 -25.69 16.34 -7.06
N CYS A 191 -24.73 17.23 -7.31
CA CYS A 191 -23.68 17.55 -6.35
C CYS A 191 -24.17 18.56 -5.29
N PRO A 192 -24.02 18.27 -3.98
CA PRO A 192 -24.32 19.23 -2.92
C PRO A 192 -23.50 20.52 -3.03
N LEU A 193 -22.21 20.38 -3.36
CA LEU A 193 -21.31 21.50 -3.65
C LEU A 193 -21.05 21.56 -5.16
N LYS A 194 -21.19 22.74 -5.77
CA LYS A 194 -20.93 22.93 -7.21
C LYS A 194 -19.44 23.13 -7.50
N SER A 195 -18.71 23.66 -6.53
CA SER A 195 -17.25 23.58 -6.48
C SER A 195 -16.79 23.54 -5.02
N PHE A 196 -15.56 23.09 -4.81
CA PHE A 196 -14.90 23.18 -3.51
C PHE A 196 -13.38 23.27 -3.67
N LYS A 197 -12.73 23.90 -2.69
CA LYS A 197 -11.28 24.05 -2.63
C LYS A 197 -10.69 23.19 -1.51
N PHE A 198 -9.49 22.69 -1.73
CA PHE A 198 -8.72 21.91 -0.75
C PHE A 198 -7.23 22.10 -1.01
N TYR A 199 -6.40 21.74 -0.03
CA TYR A 199 -4.96 21.84 -0.15
C TYR A 199 -4.38 20.65 -0.92
N LYS A 200 -3.38 20.94 -1.77
CA LYS A 200 -2.61 19.90 -2.45
C LYS A 200 -1.83 19.09 -1.41
N THR A 201 -1.70 17.78 -1.59
CA THR A 201 -0.78 16.98 -0.77
C THR A 201 0.67 17.41 -1.03
N ARG A 202 1.45 17.66 0.04
CA ARG A 202 2.85 18.08 -0.08
C ARG A 202 3.69 16.97 -0.72
N GLU A 203 4.38 17.28 -1.82
CA GLU A 203 5.36 16.41 -2.45
C GLU A 203 6.77 16.80 -2.00
N ILE A 204 7.51 15.84 -1.44
CA ILE A 204 8.89 16.07 -0.99
C ILE A 204 9.86 15.23 -1.84
N PRO A 205 10.90 15.84 -2.43
CA PRO A 205 11.94 15.10 -3.14
C PRO A 205 12.65 14.11 -2.21
N THR A 206 12.83 12.88 -2.68
CA THR A 206 13.53 11.84 -1.90
C THR A 206 15.04 11.83 -2.14
N GLY A 207 15.49 12.37 -3.29
CA GLY A 207 16.86 12.22 -3.79
C GLY A 207 17.13 10.89 -4.50
N PHE A 208 16.15 9.99 -4.66
CA PHE A 208 16.31 8.68 -5.31
C PHE A 208 15.77 8.65 -6.73
N TYR A 209 16.41 7.85 -7.60
CA TYR A 209 15.99 7.70 -9.00
C TYR A 209 14.65 6.94 -9.14
N ASN A 210 14.49 5.83 -8.39
CA ASN A 210 13.34 4.94 -8.53
C ASN A 210 12.03 5.59 -8.06
N ILE A 211 12.05 6.24 -6.90
CA ILE A 211 10.90 6.96 -6.33
C ILE A 211 11.37 8.37 -6.05
N LYS A 212 11.09 9.30 -6.97
CA LYS A 212 11.66 10.66 -6.98
C LYS A 212 11.06 11.59 -5.92
N SER A 213 9.79 11.37 -5.57
CA SER A 213 9.08 12.13 -4.54
C SER A 213 8.25 11.21 -3.64
N GLY A 214 8.05 11.66 -2.41
CA GLY A 214 7.22 11.00 -1.40
C GLY A 214 6.36 12.01 -0.65
N HIS A 215 5.57 11.51 0.28
CA HIS A 215 4.70 12.31 1.16
C HIS A 215 5.05 11.99 2.61
N LEU A 216 4.84 12.95 3.50
CA LEU A 216 5.10 12.79 4.93
C LEU A 216 3.83 12.46 5.71
N ASN A 217 3.99 11.63 6.73
CA ASN A 217 2.96 11.39 7.74
C ASN A 217 3.11 12.41 8.87
N ILE A 218 2.07 13.20 9.14
CA ILE A 218 2.08 14.16 10.27
C ILE A 218 1.68 13.49 11.60
N ARG A 219 1.37 12.19 11.59
CA ARG A 219 1.19 11.34 12.77
C ARG A 219 2.34 10.35 12.92
N THR A 220 2.46 9.74 14.10
CA THR A 220 3.41 8.66 14.35
C THR A 220 2.80 7.33 13.90
N PRO A 221 3.34 6.64 12.88
CA PRO A 221 2.77 5.36 12.42
C PRO A 221 3.02 4.18 13.38
N TRP A 222 3.77 4.37 14.47
CA TRP A 222 3.89 3.36 15.52
C TRP A 222 2.58 3.18 16.26
N TRP A 223 2.20 1.93 16.50
CA TRP A 223 1.15 1.57 17.45
C TRP A 223 1.76 1.11 18.76
#